data_AF-A0A1R3WBU0-F1
#
_entry.id   AF-A0A1R3WBU0-F1
#
_cell.length_a   1.000
_cell.length_b   1.000
_cell.length_c   1.000
_cell.angle_alpha   90.00
_cell.angle_beta   90.00
_cell.angle_gamma   90.00
#
_symmetry.space_group_name_H-M   'P 1'
#
loop_
_entity.id
_entity.type
_entity.pdbx_description
1 polymer ?
#
loop_
_entity_poly.entity_id
_entity_poly.type
_entity_poly.pdbx_seq_one_letter_code
_entity_poly.pdbx_strand_id
1 'polypeptide(L)'
;MLRDLLTPEDHADPYIWAAVFAAHAWVGAALVIVLGDIHLALTGYLLFEVLQAVVSRRLIVLDSVLDWLAVVLGAAMIWTEAGRWIVALICVAIAAGWIWKRRHR
;
A
#
# COMPACT_ATOMS: atom_id res chain seq x y z
N MET A 1 -9.43 5.60 -6.14
CA MET A 1 -8.30 4.65 -6.04
C MET A 1 -6.99 5.31 -6.46
N LEU A 2 -5.82 4.84 -5.96
CA LEU A 2 -4.52 5.44 -6.30
C LEU A 2 -4.25 5.48 -7.82
N ARG A 3 -4.86 4.53 -8.55
CA ARG A 3 -4.80 4.40 -10.01
C ARG A 3 -5.60 5.43 -10.77
N ASP A 4 -6.62 6.05 -10.16
CA ASP A 4 -7.38 7.13 -10.79
C ASP A 4 -6.55 8.43 -10.87
N LEU A 5 -5.37 8.45 -10.26
CA LEU A 5 -4.39 9.54 -10.35
C LEU A 5 -3.39 9.35 -11.49
N LEU A 6 -3.41 8.19 -12.17
CA LEU A 6 -2.47 7.85 -13.23
C LEU A 6 -2.94 8.40 -14.58
N THR A 7 -2.00 8.78 -15.43
CA THR A 7 -2.30 9.13 -16.82
C THR A 7 -2.53 7.86 -17.66
N PRO A 8 -3.14 7.97 -18.86
CA PRO A 8 -3.27 6.82 -19.76
C PRO A 8 -1.92 6.16 -20.11
N GLU A 9 -0.86 6.94 -20.21
CA GLU A 9 0.50 6.45 -20.48
C GLU A 9 1.05 5.66 -19.30
N ASP A 10 0.76 6.10 -18.07
CA ASP A 10 1.21 5.43 -16.85
C ASP A 10 0.65 4.01 -16.72
N HIS A 11 -0.55 3.76 -17.25
CA HIS A 11 -1.16 2.43 -17.26
C HIS A 11 -0.40 1.42 -18.12
N ALA A 12 0.46 1.85 -19.04
CA ALA A 12 1.29 0.97 -19.85
C ALA A 12 2.61 0.56 -19.15
N ASP A 13 3.00 1.24 -18.07
CA ASP A 13 4.30 1.02 -17.41
C ASP A 13 4.19 -0.03 -16.27
N PRO A 14 4.85 -1.19 -16.40
CA PRO A 14 4.83 -2.22 -15.35
C PRO A 14 5.44 -1.76 -14.02
N TYR A 15 6.39 -0.81 -14.04
CA TYR A 15 6.98 -0.27 -12.81
C TYR A 15 6.00 0.60 -12.04
N ILE A 16 5.10 1.30 -12.72
CA ILE A 16 4.03 2.08 -12.06
C ILE A 16 3.05 1.13 -11.38
N TRP A 17 2.65 0.05 -12.04
CA TRP A 17 1.81 -0.98 -11.42
C TRP A 17 2.47 -1.61 -10.19
N ALA A 18 3.77 -1.89 -10.25
CA ALA A 18 4.53 -2.38 -9.11
C ALA A 18 4.57 -1.34 -7.96
N ALA A 19 4.72 -0.05 -8.28
CA ALA A 19 4.71 1.03 -7.30
C ALA A 19 3.33 1.18 -6.62
N VAL A 20 2.24 1.11 -7.40
CA VAL A 20 0.87 1.14 -6.85
C VAL A 20 0.61 -0.07 -5.96
N PHE A 21 1.05 -1.25 -6.37
CA PHE A 21 0.94 -2.46 -5.55
C PHE A 21 1.72 -2.30 -4.24
N ALA A 22 2.96 -1.83 -4.30
CA ALA A 22 3.77 -1.57 -3.11
C ALA A 22 3.13 -0.51 -2.20
N ALA A 23 2.52 0.53 -2.77
CA ALA A 23 1.81 1.55 -1.99
C ALA A 23 0.65 0.95 -1.20
N HIS A 24 -0.17 0.09 -1.81
CA HIS A 24 -1.25 -0.60 -1.11
C HIS A 24 -0.73 -1.58 -0.06
N ALA A 25 0.38 -2.28 -0.32
CA ALA A 25 1.04 -3.08 0.71
C ALA A 25 1.48 -2.23 1.91
N TRP A 26 2.04 -1.04 1.67
CA TRP A 26 2.37 -0.11 2.77
C TRP A 26 1.13 0.40 3.51
N VAL A 27 0.00 0.61 2.83
CA VAL A 27 -1.27 0.95 3.49
C VAL A 27 -1.70 -0.19 4.42
N GLY A 28 -1.68 -1.44 3.96
CA GLY A 28 -2.01 -2.60 4.79
C GLY A 28 -1.10 -2.73 6.02
N ALA A 29 0.21 -2.58 5.83
CA ALA A 29 1.17 -2.57 6.93
C ALA A 29 0.89 -1.44 7.94
N ALA A 30 0.67 -0.23 7.46
CA ALA A 30 0.39 0.94 8.29
C ALA A 30 -0.91 0.80 9.08
N LEU A 31 -1.96 0.27 8.46
CA LEU A 31 -3.25 0.05 9.14
C LEU A 31 -3.11 -0.92 10.32
N VAL A 32 -2.37 -2.03 10.16
CA VAL A 32 -2.12 -2.96 11.27
C VAL A 32 -1.32 -2.30 12.39
N ILE A 33 -0.30 -1.51 12.05
CA ILE A 33 0.50 -0.78 13.04
C ILE A 33 -0.35 0.21 13.83
N VAL A 34 -1.20 0.98 13.15
CA VAL A 34 -2.02 2.04 13.75
C VAL A 34 -3.17 1.47 14.59
N LEU A 35 -3.83 0.43 14.09
CA LEU A 35 -5.02 -0.14 14.74
C LEU A 35 -4.68 -1.26 15.73
N GLY A 36 -3.48 -1.85 15.64
CA GLY A 36 -3.03 -2.94 16.51
C GLY A 36 -3.72 -4.28 16.26
N ASP A 37 -4.64 -4.37 15.29
CA ASP A 37 -5.43 -5.55 15.00
C ASP A 37 -5.60 -5.73 13.48
N ILE A 38 -5.28 -6.93 12.99
CA ILE A 38 -5.31 -7.25 11.56
C ILE A 38 -6.74 -7.31 11.00
N HIS A 39 -7.71 -7.78 11.78
CA HIS A 39 -9.09 -7.88 11.35
C HIS A 39 -9.70 -6.49 11.22
N LEU A 40 -9.41 -5.59 12.16
CA LEU A 40 -9.82 -4.18 12.07
C LEU A 40 -9.18 -3.47 10.88
N ALA A 41 -7.89 -3.72 10.61
CA ALA A 41 -7.20 -3.16 9.44
C ALA A 41 -7.84 -3.62 8.11
N LEU A 42 -8.06 -4.92 7.94
CA LEU A 42 -8.61 -5.48 6.71
C LEU A 42 -10.08 -5.07 6.51
N THR A 43 -10.90 -5.15 7.55
CA THR A 43 -12.31 -4.73 7.47
C THR A 43 -12.43 -3.23 7.25
N GLY A 44 -11.59 -2.41 7.88
CA GLY A 44 -11.54 -0.96 7.68
C GLY A 44 -11.18 -0.59 6.24
N TYR A 45 -10.17 -1.24 5.66
CA TYR A 45 -9.80 -1.01 4.27
C TYR A 45 -10.90 -1.47 3.29
N LEU A 46 -11.54 -2.61 3.56
CA LEU A 46 -12.65 -3.10 2.73
C LEU A 46 -13.83 -2.11 2.73
N LEU A 47 -14.19 -1.57 3.89
CA LEU A 47 -15.24 -0.55 3.99
C LEU A 47 -14.87 0.71 3.22
N PHE A 48 -13.61 1.13 3.30
CA PHE A 48 -13.10 2.27 2.53
C PHE A 48 -13.20 2.04 1.02
N GLU A 49 -12.82 0.87 0.52
CA GLU A 49 -12.97 0.47 -0.89
C GLU A 49 -14.43 0.53 -1.35
N VAL A 50 -15.35 -0.03 -0.56
CA VAL A 50 -16.79 0.01 -0.86
C VAL A 50 -17.29 1.45 -0.92
N LEU A 51 -16.92 2.28 0.06
CA LEU A 51 -17.29 3.69 0.08
C LEU A 51 -16.73 4.44 -1.13
N GLN A 52 -15.48 4.19 -1.51
CA GLN A 52 -14.89 4.78 -2.71
C GLN A 52 -15.65 4.38 -3.98
N ALA A 53 -15.96 3.09 -4.15
CA ALA A 53 -16.70 2.60 -5.32
C ALA A 53 -18.10 3.21 -5.42
N VAL A 54 -18.78 3.39 -4.29
CA VAL A 54 -20.10 4.05 -4.23
C VAL A 54 -19.99 5.52 -4.62
N VAL A 55 -19.01 6.25 -4.08
CA VAL A 55 -18.82 7.68 -4.38
C VAL A 55 -18.36 7.91 -5.82
N SER A 56 -17.46 7.07 -6.33
CA SER A 56 -16.93 7.16 -7.70
C SER A 56 -17.89 6.61 -8.76
N ARG A 57 -18.94 5.88 -8.33
CA ARG A 57 -19.86 5.12 -9.19
C ARG A 57 -19.15 4.18 -10.17
N ARG A 58 -17.96 3.72 -9.82
CA ARG A 58 -17.11 2.90 -10.69
C ARG A 58 -16.51 1.76 -9.86
N LEU A 59 -16.94 0.54 -10.16
CA LEU A 59 -16.36 -0.67 -9.59
C LEU A 59 -15.50 -1.35 -10.66
N ILE A 60 -14.19 -1.30 -10.50
CA ILE A 60 -13.27 -2.07 -11.36
C ILE A 60 -12.82 -3.29 -10.55
N VAL A 61 -13.50 -4.41 -10.77
CA VAL A 61 -13.36 -5.61 -9.94
C VAL A 61 -11.93 -6.10 -9.87
N LEU A 62 -11.23 -6.17 -11.01
CA LEU A 62 -9.85 -6.65 -11.06
C LEU A 62 -8.90 -5.73 -10.28
N ASP A 63 -9.14 -4.43 -10.35
CA ASP A 63 -8.29 -3.45 -9.67
C ASP A 63 -8.44 -3.55 -8.16
N SER A 64 -9.69 -3.62 -7.66
CA SER A 64 -9.98 -3.85 -6.24
C SER A 64 -9.39 -5.16 -5.73
N VAL A 65 -9.38 -6.23 -6.55
CA VAL A 65 -8.74 -7.49 -6.16
C VAL A 65 -7.23 -7.33 -5.99
N LEU A 66 -6.56 -6.65 -6.91
CA LEU A 66 -5.12 -6.40 -6.82
C LEU A 66 -4.76 -5.53 -5.60
N ASP A 67 -5.55 -4.49 -5.36
CA ASP A 67 -5.36 -3.59 -4.21
C ASP A 67 -5.60 -4.34 -2.90
N TRP A 68 -6.65 -5.16 -2.83
CA TRP A 68 -6.93 -6.03 -1.70
C TRP A 68 -5.79 -7.01 -1.40
N LEU A 69 -5.27 -7.70 -2.42
CA LEU A 69 -4.15 -8.61 -2.26
C LEU A 69 -2.89 -7.90 -1.75
N ALA A 70 -2.61 -6.70 -2.25
CA ALA A 70 -1.51 -5.89 -1.76
C ALA A 70 -1.68 -5.51 -0.29
N VAL A 71 -2.86 -5.03 0.10
CA VAL A 71 -3.20 -4.69 1.51
C VAL A 71 -3.04 -5.91 2.42
N VAL A 72 -3.58 -7.07 2.03
CA VAL A 72 -3.46 -8.31 2.81
C VAL A 72 -1.99 -8.71 2.95
N LEU A 73 -1.19 -8.62 1.88
CA LEU A 73 0.23 -8.94 1.92
C LEU A 73 0.99 -8.05 2.91
N GLY A 74 0.77 -6.74 2.84
CA GLY A 74 1.40 -5.78 3.75
C GLY A 74 0.98 -5.97 5.22
N ALA A 75 -0.31 -6.23 5.45
CA ALA A 75 -0.84 -6.55 6.76
C ALA A 75 -0.21 -7.85 7.33
N ALA A 76 -0.11 -8.89 6.51
CA ALA A 76 0.51 -10.16 6.88
C ALA A 76 2.01 -10.02 7.18
N MET A 77 2.74 -9.15 6.46
CA MET A 77 4.14 -8.86 6.78
C MET A 77 4.30 -8.34 8.21
N ILE A 78 3.47 -7.38 8.63
CA ILE A 78 3.54 -6.81 10.00
C ILE A 78 3.06 -7.79 11.08
N TRP A 79 2.19 -8.74 10.73
CA TRP A 79 1.71 -9.74 11.67
C TRP A 79 2.84 -10.62 12.22
N THR A 80 3.85 -10.91 11.38
CA THR A 80 5.01 -11.71 11.76
C THR A 80 6.15 -10.85 12.31
N GLU A 81 6.89 -11.36 13.29
CA GLU A 81 8.05 -10.65 13.84
C GLU A 81 9.13 -10.40 12.78
N ALA A 82 9.44 -11.40 11.97
CA ALA A 82 10.40 -11.27 10.87
C ALA A 82 9.97 -10.19 9.86
N GLY A 83 8.69 -10.14 9.49
CA GLY A 83 8.21 -9.14 8.55
C GLY A 83 8.20 -7.72 9.14
N ARG A 84 7.98 -7.56 10.46
CA ARG A 84 8.21 -6.26 11.14
C ARG A 84 9.65 -5.79 11.02
N TRP A 85 10.62 -6.69 11.22
CA TRP A 85 12.04 -6.36 11.05
C TRP A 85 12.38 -5.98 9.61
N ILE A 86 11.85 -6.70 8.62
CA ILE A 86 12.03 -6.37 7.20
C ILE A 86 11.49 -4.97 6.91
N VAL A 87 10.28 -4.66 7.36
CA VAL A 87 9.66 -3.35 7.18
C VAL A 87 10.49 -2.25 7.85
N ALA A 88 10.95 -2.46 9.08
CA ALA A 88 11.79 -1.51 9.79
C ALA A 88 13.11 -1.24 9.04
N LEU A 89 13.76 -2.27 8.52
CA LEU A 89 15.00 -2.15 7.74
C LEU A 89 14.78 -1.34 6.45
N ILE A 90 13.67 -1.57 5.75
CA ILE A 90 13.32 -0.79 4.54
C ILE A 90 13.13 0.68 4.90
N CYS A 91 12.37 0.99 5.96
CA CYS A 91 12.17 2.37 6.42
C CYS A 91 13.50 3.05 6.78
N VAL A 92 14.40 2.36 7.47
CA VAL A 92 15.75 2.87 7.81
C VAL A 92 16.57 3.12 6.56
N ALA A 93 16.55 2.21 5.58
CA ALA A 93 17.27 2.38 4.32
C ALA A 93 16.77 3.60 3.53
N ILE A 94 15.44 3.79 3.45
CA ILE A 94 14.82 4.96 2.81
C ILE A 94 15.25 6.25 3.51
N ALA A 95 15.17 6.29 4.85
CA ALA A 95 15.57 7.46 5.63
C ALA A 95 17.07 7.77 5.46
N ALA A 96 17.94 6.75 5.50
CA ALA A 96 19.38 6.90 5.30
C ALA A 96 19.70 7.45 3.90
N GLY A 97 19.08 6.91 2.84
CA GLY A 97 19.24 7.39 1.48
C GLY A 97 18.79 8.85 1.32
N TRP A 98 17.70 9.23 1.97
CA TRP A 98 17.22 10.61 1.95
C TRP A 98 18.15 11.59 2.68
N ILE A 99 18.67 11.21 3.85
CA ILE A 99 19.66 11.99 4.60
C ILE A 99 20.94 12.17 3.78
N TRP A 100 21.44 11.10 3.17
CA TRP A 100 22.62 11.13 2.32
C TRP A 100 22.43 12.10 1.15
N LYS A 101 21.30 11.99 0.42
CA LYS A 101 20.96 12.89 -0.68
C LYS A 101 20.90 14.36 -0.26
N ARG A 102 20.45 14.67 0.97
CA ARG A 102 20.43 16.05 1.49
C ARG A 102 21.80 16.59 1.84
N ARG A 103 22.75 15.74 2.23
CA ARG A 103 24.11 16.16 2.63
C ARG A 103 25.06 16.37 1.45
N HIS A 104 24.77 15.78 0.30
CA HIS A 104 25.60 15.82 -0.90
C HIS A 104 24.95 16.59 -2.07
N ARG A 105 24.02 17.50 -1.76
CA ARG A 105 23.48 18.51 -2.67
C ARG A 105 23.92 19.89 -2.20
#